data_AF-A0A0H3DHS9-F1
#
_entry.id   AF-A0A0H3DHS9-F1
#
_cell.length_a   1.000
_cell.length_b   1.000
_cell.length_c   1.000
_cell.angle_alpha   90.00
_cell.angle_beta   90.00
_cell.angle_gamma   90.00
#
_symmetry.space_group_name_H-M   'P 1'
#
loop_
_entity.id
_entity.type
_entity.pdbx_description
1 polymer ?
#
loop_
_entity_poly.entity_id
_entity_poly.type
_entity_poly.pdbx_seq_one_letter_code
_entity_poly.pdbx_strand_id
1 'polypeptide(L)'
;MNDMCEGASDKVRCEEALADIYLLLDRECSPERDAALRSHIEDCPPCLEEYGIDEHLKQLLARKCGGDHAPAELKSRLRASIRQTVATRGGVTVERTEITVEQRSE
;
A
#
# COMPACT_ATOMS: atom_id res chain seq x y z
N MET A 1 27.69 22.75 -2.58
CA MET A 1 28.37 22.21 -1.39
C MET A 1 27.88 20.80 -1.26
N ASN A 2 28.51 19.89 -1.99
CA ASN A 2 28.07 18.52 -2.21
C ASN A 2 29.06 17.57 -1.53
N ASP A 3 28.52 16.45 -1.08
CA ASP A 3 29.22 15.18 -0.92
C ASP A 3 30.14 15.06 0.29
N MET A 4 29.59 14.58 1.40
CA MET A 4 30.36 13.84 2.41
C MET A 4 29.53 12.69 2.96
N CYS A 5 29.52 11.58 2.21
CA CYS A 5 29.28 10.28 2.81
C CYS A 5 30.18 9.24 2.13
N GLU A 6 31.45 9.20 2.54
CA GLU A 6 32.37 8.11 2.16
C GLU A 6 32.05 6.85 2.98
N GLY A 7 31.77 5.74 2.30
CA GLY A 7 32.04 4.39 2.83
C GLY A 7 30.90 3.36 2.80
N ALA A 8 30.85 2.59 1.72
CA ALA A 8 30.84 1.11 1.65
C ALA A 8 30.06 0.63 0.43
N SER A 9 30.66 -0.23 -0.41
CA SER A 9 30.08 -0.71 -1.68
C SER A 9 28.91 -1.70 -1.54
N ASP A 10 28.12 -1.56 -0.48
CA ASP A 10 26.93 -2.38 -0.19
C ASP A 10 25.82 -1.56 0.53
N LYS A 11 25.99 -0.24 0.61
CA LYS A 11 25.05 0.68 1.26
C LYS A 11 24.41 1.60 0.22
N VAL A 12 23.10 1.82 0.37
CA VAL A 12 22.34 2.75 -0.48
C VAL A 12 22.99 4.14 -0.41
N ARG A 13 23.13 4.81 -1.56
CA ARG A 13 23.66 6.17 -1.64
C ARG A 13 22.54 7.17 -1.39
N CYS A 14 22.86 8.34 -0.81
CA CYS A 14 21.86 9.37 -0.51
C CYS A 14 21.06 9.77 -1.77
N GLU A 15 21.73 9.99 -2.91
CA GLU A 15 21.08 10.33 -4.17
C GLU A 15 20.05 9.28 -4.63
N GLU A 16 20.38 8.01 -4.40
CA GLU A 16 19.55 6.88 -4.75
C GLU A 16 18.37 6.73 -3.78
N ALA A 17 18.61 6.98 -2.48
CA ALA A 17 17.57 7.00 -1.48
C ALA A 17 16.56 8.10 -1.78
N LEU A 18 17.03 9.33 -2.04
CA LEU A 18 16.19 10.48 -2.37
C LEU A 18 15.38 10.26 -3.66
N ALA A 19 15.97 9.63 -4.68
CA ALA A 19 15.25 9.31 -5.91
C ALA A 19 14.08 8.32 -5.69
N ASP A 20 14.23 7.42 -4.71
CA ASP A 20 13.27 6.34 -4.42
C ASP A 20 12.32 6.64 -3.24
N ILE A 21 12.42 7.80 -2.57
CA ILE A 21 11.58 8.13 -1.40
C ILE A 21 10.08 7.97 -1.72
N TYR A 22 9.63 8.42 -2.89
CA TYR A 22 8.23 8.30 -3.27
C TYR A 22 7.80 6.84 -3.48
N LEU A 23 8.64 6.02 -4.12
CA LEU A 23 8.39 4.59 -4.28
C LEU A 23 8.28 3.89 -2.92
N LEU A 24 9.15 4.26 -1.97
CA LEU A 24 9.10 3.77 -0.60
C LEU A 24 7.80 4.19 0.10
N LEU A 25 7.41 5.46 -0.01
CA LEU A 25 6.18 6.00 0.59
C LEU A 25 4.91 5.40 -0.03
N ASP A 26 4.93 5.02 -1.31
CA ASP A 26 3.82 4.37 -2.02
C ASP A 26 3.79 2.85 -1.84
N ARG A 27 4.80 2.28 -1.16
CA ARG A 27 4.98 0.82 -1.00
C ARG A 27 5.13 0.10 -2.34
N GLU A 28 5.79 0.75 -3.28
CA GLU A 28 6.07 0.22 -4.62
C GLU A 28 7.48 -0.37 -4.76
N CYS A 29 8.28 -0.32 -3.69
CA CYS A 29 9.57 -1.00 -3.63
C CYS A 29 9.42 -2.52 -3.45
N SER A 30 10.42 -3.29 -3.91
CA SER A 30 10.57 -4.69 -3.49
C SER A 30 10.88 -4.76 -1.99
N PRO A 31 10.60 -5.87 -1.29
CA PRO A 31 10.87 -6.01 0.14
C PRO A 31 12.34 -5.76 0.50
N GLU A 32 13.27 -6.24 -0.33
CA GLU A 32 14.71 -6.07 -0.15
C GLU A 32 15.10 -4.60 -0.29
N ARG A 33 14.50 -3.91 -1.27
CA ARG A 33 14.76 -2.50 -1.54
C ARG A 33 14.18 -1.59 -0.46
N ASP A 34 12.96 -1.87 0.00
CA ASP A 34 12.32 -1.16 1.11
C ASP A 34 13.18 -1.23 2.37
N ALA A 35 13.66 -2.44 2.73
CA ALA A 35 14.52 -2.63 3.89
C ALA A 35 15.86 -1.86 3.78
N ALA A 36 16.51 -1.90 2.61
CA ALA A 36 17.77 -1.20 2.37
C ALA A 36 17.59 0.33 2.46
N LEU A 37 16.50 0.87 1.89
CA LEU A 37 16.18 2.29 1.95
C LEU A 37 15.88 2.74 3.39
N ARG A 38 15.07 1.98 4.14
CA ARG A 38 14.75 2.31 5.54
C ARG A 38 15.99 2.33 6.41
N SER A 39 16.85 1.31 6.30
CA SER A 39 18.11 1.28 7.03
C SER A 39 18.97 2.51 6.72
N HIS A 40 19.09 2.91 5.45
CA HIS A 40 19.83 4.11 5.08
C HIS A 40 19.20 5.38 5.68
N ILE A 41 17.88 5.54 5.57
CA ILE A 41 17.16 6.72 6.08
C ILE A 41 17.30 6.83 7.59
N GLU A 42 17.22 5.72 8.34
CA GLU A 42 17.40 5.70 9.79
C GLU A 42 18.82 6.08 10.21
N ASP A 43 19.83 5.66 9.44
CA ASP A 43 21.25 5.93 9.73
C ASP A 43 21.74 7.29 9.19
N CYS A 44 20.95 7.98 8.34
CA CYS A 44 21.36 9.18 7.62
C CYS A 44 20.42 10.37 7.95
N PRO A 45 20.80 11.25 8.90
CA PRO A 45 19.99 12.41 9.29
C PRO A 45 19.47 13.29 8.14
N PRO A 46 20.25 13.65 7.09
CA PRO A 46 19.72 14.46 6.00
C PRO A 46 18.65 13.71 5.18
N CYS A 47 18.81 12.40 4.94
CA CYS A 47 17.78 11.61 4.27
C CYS A 47 16.52 11.43 5.13
N LEU A 48 16.68 11.34 6.46
CA LEU A 48 15.56 11.30 7.40
C LEU A 48 14.74 12.60 7.37
N GLU A 49 15.40 13.75 7.28
CA GLU A 49 14.74 15.04 7.17
C GLU A 49 13.92 15.16 5.88
N GLU A 50 14.52 14.84 4.73
CA GLU A 50 13.82 14.85 3.43
C GLU A 50 12.65 13.85 3.40
N TYR A 51 12.86 12.62 3.89
CA TYR A 51 11.80 11.63 4.04
C TYR A 51 10.63 12.16 4.88
N GLY A 52 10.94 12.81 6.01
CA GLY A 52 9.93 13.40 6.87
C GLY A 52 9.12 14.49 6.17
N ILE A 53 9.76 15.35 5.37
CA ILE A 53 9.07 16.40 4.60
C ILE A 53 8.12 15.77 3.59
N ASP A 54 8.60 14.82 2.78
CA ASP A 54 7.79 14.15 1.75
C ASP A 54 6.62 13.36 2.36
N GLU A 55 6.84 12.69 3.50
CA GLU A 55 5.77 12.00 4.23
C GLU A 55 4.68 12.99 4.67
N HIS A 56 5.06 14.11 5.29
CA HIS A 56 4.10 15.12 5.72
C HIS A 56 3.34 15.75 4.54
N LEU A 57 4.03 16.01 3.43
CA LEU A 57 3.42 16.52 2.21
C LEU A 57 2.37 15.53 1.67
N LYS A 58 2.72 14.25 1.58
CA LYS A 58 1.82 13.20 1.12
C LYS A 58 0.60 13.05 2.03
N GLN A 59 0.79 13.10 3.34
CA GLN A 59 -0.31 13.09 4.31
C GLN A 59 -1.22 14.31 4.15
N LEU A 60 -0.65 15.50 3.91
CA LEU A 60 -1.42 16.73 3.68
C LEU A 60 -2.27 16.61 2.41
N LEU A 61 -1.67 16.13 1.31
CA LEU A 61 -2.39 15.90 0.04
C LEU A 61 -3.51 14.88 0.21
N ALA A 62 -3.28 13.78 0.92
CA ALA A 62 -4.33 12.80 1.19
C ALA A 62 -5.52 13.42 1.95
N ARG A 63 -5.25 14.30 2.93
CA ARG A 63 -6.30 14.97 3.71
C ARG A 63 -7.05 16.04 2.93
N LYS A 64 -6.36 16.80 2.06
CA LYS A 64 -6.93 17.93 1.34
C LYS A 64 -7.52 17.56 -0.02
N CYS A 65 -6.99 16.54 -0.66
CA CYS A 65 -7.29 16.15 -2.04
C CYS A 65 -7.81 14.71 -2.16
N GLY A 66 -7.77 13.89 -1.09
CA GLY A 66 -8.20 12.48 -1.11
C GLY A 66 -9.70 12.24 -0.83
N GLY A 67 -10.53 13.28 -0.90
CA GLY A 67 -11.96 13.23 -0.53
C GLY A 67 -12.87 12.52 -1.55
N ASP A 68 -12.39 12.27 -2.76
CA ASP A 68 -13.18 11.63 -3.80
C ASP A 68 -13.26 10.12 -3.56
N HIS A 69 -14.34 9.71 -2.91
CA HIS A 69 -14.63 8.30 -2.75
C HIS A 69 -15.06 7.67 -4.08
N ALA A 70 -14.53 6.48 -4.37
CA ALA A 70 -14.98 5.69 -5.50
C ALA A 70 -16.52 5.54 -5.50
N PRO A 71 -17.19 5.67 -6.67
CA PRO A 71 -18.64 5.55 -6.78
C PRO A 71 -19.18 4.24 -6.19
N ALA A 72 -20.38 4.29 -5.60
CA ALA A 72 -21.00 3.13 -4.95
C ALA A 72 -21.18 1.93 -5.89
N GLU A 73 -21.47 2.20 -7.16
CA GLU A 73 -21.60 1.19 -8.20
C GLU A 73 -20.28 0.45 -8.44
N LEU A 74 -19.18 1.19 -8.56
CA LEU A 74 -17.85 0.61 -8.74
C LEU A 74 -17.46 -0.29 -7.56
N LYS A 75 -17.71 0.17 -6.33
CA LYS A 75 -17.49 -0.63 -5.11
C LYS A 75 -18.31 -1.91 -5.12
N SER A 76 -19.59 -1.83 -5.50
CA SER A 76 -20.50 -2.98 -5.54
C SER A 76 -20.02 -4.02 -6.56
N ARG A 77 -19.67 -3.58 -7.76
CA ARG A 77 -19.15 -4.43 -8.84
C ARG A 77 -17.83 -5.11 -8.46
N LEU A 78 -16.89 -4.36 -7.87
CA LEU A 78 -15.62 -4.92 -7.37
C LEU A 78 -15.83 -5.98 -6.30
N ARG A 79 -16.69 -5.72 -5.31
CA ARG A 79 -16.99 -6.70 -4.24
C ARG A 79 -17.59 -7.98 -4.80
N ALA A 80 -18.50 -7.88 -5.76
CA ALA A 80 -19.09 -9.06 -6.43
C ALA A 80 -18.03 -9.86 -7.20
N SER A 81 -17.19 -9.19 -7.99
CA SER A 81 -16.10 -9.83 -8.75
C SER A 81 -15.07 -10.51 -7.86
N ILE A 82 -14.67 -9.87 -6.75
CA ILE A 82 -13.75 -10.46 -5.77
C ILE A 82 -14.37 -11.72 -5.14
N ARG A 83 -15.62 -11.65 -4.68
CA ARG A 83 -16.33 -12.82 -4.10
C ARG A 83 -16.37 -13.99 -5.08
N GLN A 84 -16.71 -13.73 -6.33
CA GLN A 84 -16.74 -14.75 -7.37
C GLN A 84 -15.35 -15.36 -7.59
N THR A 85 -14.33 -14.53 -7.74
CA THR A 85 -12.95 -14.98 -7.98
C THR A 85 -12.42 -15.82 -6.82
N VAL A 86 -12.70 -15.42 -5.58
CA VAL A 86 -12.34 -16.18 -4.38
C VAL A 86 -13.09 -17.52 -4.32
N ALA A 87 -14.40 -17.55 -4.64
CA ALA A 87 -15.16 -18.80 -4.68
C ALA A 87 -14.57 -19.78 -5.71
N THR A 88 -14.27 -19.30 -6.92
CA THR A 88 -13.69 -20.12 -8.00
C THR A 88 -12.29 -20.63 -7.67
N ARG A 89 -11.41 -19.76 -7.14
CA ARG A 89 -10.01 -20.14 -6.84
C ARG A 89 -9.85 -20.91 -5.53
N GLY A 90 -10.71 -20.66 -4.55
CA GLY A 90 -10.66 -21.29 -3.23
C GLY A 90 -11.30 -22.68 -3.17
N GLY A 91 -11.80 -23.21 -4.30
CA GLY A 91 -12.47 -24.51 -4.34
C GLY A 91 -13.81 -24.55 -3.58
N VAL A 92 -14.43 -23.38 -3.35
CA VAL A 92 -15.70 -23.28 -2.63
C VAL A 92 -16.85 -23.40 -3.62
N THR A 93 -17.51 -24.55 -3.64
CA THR A 93 -18.77 -24.76 -4.37
C THR A 93 -19.92 -24.19 -3.55
N VAL A 94 -20.55 -23.12 -4.05
CA VAL A 94 -21.76 -22.57 -3.43
C VAL A 94 -22.98 -23.24 -4.07
N GLU A 95 -23.51 -24.26 -3.41
CA GLU A 95 -24.80 -24.84 -3.78
C GLU A 95 -25.93 -24.02 -3.16
N ARG A 96 -26.87 -23.55 -4.00
CA ARG A 96 -28.03 -22.79 -3.54
C ARG A 96 -29.17 -23.76 -3.24
N THR A 97 -29.49 -23.96 -1.97
CA THR A 97 -30.66 -24.74 -1.55
C THR A 97 -31.85 -23.80 -1.31
N GLU A 98 -32.99 -24.06 -1.94
CA GLU A 98 -34.26 -23.41 -1.59
C GLU A 98 -34.85 -24.11 -0.35
N ILE A 99 -35.15 -23.32 0.69
CA ILE A 99 -35.75 -23.81 1.93
C ILE A 99 -37.16 -23.22 2.01
N THR A 100 -38.18 -24.07 1.90
CA THR A 100 -39.58 -23.70 2.17
C THR A 100 -39.88 -24.01 3.63
N VAL A 101 -40.09 -22.97 4.42
CA VAL A 101 -40.44 -23.10 5.84
C VAL A 101 -41.96 -23.00 5.99
N GLU A 102 -42.62 -24.13 6.23
CA GLU A 102 -44.04 -24.14 6.62
C GLU A 102 -44.15 -24.09 8.14
N GLN A 103 -44.76 -23.02 8.67
CA GLN A 103 -45.03 -22.86 10.09
C GLN A 103 -46.45 -23.37 10.40
N ARG A 104 -46.56 -24.47 11.16
CA ARG A 104 -47.84 -24.94 11.69
C ARG A 104 -48.09 -24.33 13.07
N SER A 105 -49.23 -23.68 13.22
CA SER A 105 -49.74 -23.13 14.49
C SER A 105 -50.78 -24.09 15.05
N GLU A 106 -50.76 -24.31 16.37
CA GLU A 106 -51.71 -25.15 17.15
C GLU A 106 -53.09 -24.50 17.34
#